data_AF-A0A2M7EWR8-F1
#
_entry.id   AF-A0A2M7EWR8-F1
#
_cell.length_a   1.000
_cell.length_b   1.000
_cell.length_c   1.000
_cell.angle_alpha   90.00
_cell.angle_beta   90.00
_cell.angle_gamma   90.00
#
_symmetry.space_group_name_H-M   'P 1'
#
loop_
_entity.id
_entity.type
_entity.pdbx_description
1 polymer ?
#
loop_
_entity_poly.entity_id
_entity_poly.type
_entity_poly.pdbx_seq_one_letter_code
_entity_poly.pdbx_strand_id
1 'polypeptide(L)'
;MNASDFKKERKDSQLVIRIKKAERDAFVDLCDQLDSSAAREIRRFIREFALTYAVPAQIPADLPTVAEGLAEKRPKKKARHLKKKK
;
A
#
# COMPACT_ATOMS: atom_id res chain seq x y z
N MET A 1 -27.96 -8.68 8.83
CA MET A 1 -27.27 -7.59 8.10
C MET A 1 -25.78 -7.88 8.19
N ASN A 2 -25.18 -8.50 7.17
CA ASN A 2 -23.77 -8.90 7.20
C ASN A 2 -22.92 -7.84 6.49
N ALA A 3 -21.92 -7.34 7.20
CA ALA A 3 -20.95 -6.39 6.69
C ALA A 3 -19.85 -7.10 5.90
N SER A 4 -20.07 -7.33 4.60
CA SER A 4 -19.02 -7.85 3.70
C SER A 4 -18.95 -7.14 2.36
N ASP A 5 -19.46 -5.91 2.26
CA ASP A 5 -19.41 -5.09 1.05
C ASP A 5 -18.28 -4.05 1.06
N PHE A 6 -17.10 -4.45 1.55
CA PHE A 6 -15.84 -3.83 1.14
C PHE A 6 -15.08 -4.87 0.31
N LYS A 7 -15.54 -5.13 -0.90
CA LYS A 7 -14.70 -5.69 -1.97
C LYS A 7 -13.58 -4.69 -2.24
N LYS A 8 -12.55 -4.69 -1.39
CA LYS A 8 -11.23 -4.18 -1.76
C LYS A 8 -10.86 -4.96 -3.01
N GLU A 9 -10.78 -4.26 -4.14
CA GLU A 9 -10.26 -4.84 -5.37
C GLU A 9 -8.99 -5.61 -5.04
N ARG A 10 -9.06 -6.92 -5.23
CA ARG A 10 -7.93 -7.81 -5.03
C ARG A 10 -6.87 -7.40 -6.04
N LYS A 11 -5.88 -6.64 -5.59
CA LYS A 11 -4.70 -6.23 -6.36
C LYS A 11 -3.79 -7.45 -6.56
N ASP A 12 -4.34 -8.52 -7.10
CA ASP A 12 -3.71 -9.84 -7.14
C ASP A 12 -3.10 -10.12 -8.53
N SER A 13 -2.60 -9.10 -9.22
CA SER A 13 -1.78 -9.34 -10.42
C SER A 13 -0.38 -9.82 -10.00
N GLN A 14 0.00 -11.00 -10.48
CA GLN A 14 1.30 -11.60 -10.21
C GLN A 14 2.34 -11.08 -11.22
N LEU A 15 3.51 -10.67 -10.73
CA LEU A 15 4.68 -10.31 -11.55
C LEU A 15 5.73 -11.42 -11.44
N VAL A 16 6.03 -12.10 -12.55
CA VAL A 16 7.07 -13.14 -12.63
C VAL A 16 8.24 -12.61 -13.45
N ILE A 17 9.42 -12.57 -12.84
CA ILE A 17 10.65 -12.10 -13.48
C ILE A 17 11.68 -13.24 -13.47
N ARG A 18 12.35 -13.46 -14.61
CA ARG A 18 13.45 -14.41 -14.74
C ARG A 18 14.78 -13.67 -14.63
N ILE A 19 15.62 -14.07 -13.68
CA ILE A 19 16.96 -13.54 -13.45
C ILE A 19 17.93 -14.69 -13.19
N LYS A 20 19.24 -14.42 -13.22
CA LYS A 20 20.24 -15.44 -12.89
C LYS A 20 20.13 -15.83 -11.41
N LYS A 21 20.41 -17.10 -11.11
CA LYS A 21 20.33 -17.61 -9.73
C LYS A 21 21.23 -16.83 -8.77
N ALA A 22 22.47 -16.57 -9.15
CA ALA A 22 23.43 -15.84 -8.31
C ALA A 22 22.94 -14.42 -7.96
N GLU A 23 22.32 -13.72 -8.91
CA GLU A 23 21.77 -12.38 -8.68
C GLU A 23 20.55 -12.42 -7.74
N ARG A 24 19.67 -13.43 -7.91
CA ARG A 24 18.54 -13.65 -7.01
C ARG A 24 19.01 -13.89 -5.59
N ASP A 25 19.95 -14.81 -5.41
CA ASP A 25 20.41 -15.23 -4.08
C ASP A 25 21.06 -14.03 -3.37
N ALA A 26 21.95 -13.29 -4.04
CA ALA A 26 22.55 -12.07 -3.49
C ALA A 26 21.52 -10.98 -3.12
N PHE A 27 20.45 -10.83 -3.93
CA PHE A 27 19.39 -9.87 -3.63
C PHE A 27 18.56 -10.27 -2.41
N VAL A 28 18.23 -11.56 -2.27
CA VAL A 28 17.47 -12.06 -1.12
C VAL A 28 18.30 -11.96 0.16
N ASP A 29 19.58 -12.34 0.11
CA ASP A 29 20.49 -12.22 1.25
C ASP A 29 20.60 -10.77 1.74
N LEU A 30 20.66 -9.82 0.82
CA LEU A 30 20.66 -8.39 1.17
C LEU A 30 19.33 -7.94 1.79
N CYS A 31 18.19 -8.45 1.29
CA CYS A 31 16.89 -8.13 1.88
C CYS A 31 16.81 -8.63 3.34
N ASP A 32 17.33 -9.83 3.60
CA ASP A 32 17.34 -10.42 4.93
C ASP A 32 18.23 -9.62 5.90
N GLN A 33 19.38 -9.12 5.43
CA GLN A 33 20.25 -8.24 6.22
C GLN A 33 19.61 -6.89 6.56
N LEU A 34 18.66 -6.42 5.75
CA LEU A 34 17.97 -5.14 5.91
C LEU A 34 16.62 -5.27 6.63
N ASP A 35 16.29 -6.46 7.17
CA ASP A 35 14.97 -6.77 7.76
C ASP A 35 13.81 -6.43 6.80
N SER A 36 14.00 -6.67 5.49
CA SER A 36 13.00 -6.44 4.45
C SER A 36 12.73 -7.72 3.65
N SER A 37 11.78 -7.64 2.71
CA SER A 37 11.49 -8.74 1.79
C SER A 37 11.71 -8.31 0.36
N ALA A 38 12.17 -9.25 -0.47
CA ALA A 38 12.30 -9.06 -1.92
C ALA A 38 11.03 -8.42 -2.53
N ALA A 39 9.85 -8.89 -2.13
CA ALA A 39 8.58 -8.36 -2.64
C ALA A 39 8.30 -6.92 -2.19
N ARG A 40 8.75 -6.50 -1.00
CA ARG A 40 8.60 -5.13 -0.50
C ARG A 40 9.53 -4.17 -1.24
N GLU A 41 10.78 -4.57 -1.44
CA GLU A 41 11.77 -3.76 -2.17
C GLU A 41 11.40 -3.61 -3.64
N ILE A 42 11.01 -4.68 -4.32
CA ILE A 42 10.58 -4.60 -5.73
C ILE A 42 9.36 -3.69 -5.88
N ARG A 43 8.37 -3.76 -4.99
CA ARG A 43 7.20 -2.84 -5.04
C ARG A 43 7.57 -1.40 -4.72
N ARG A 44 8.54 -1.16 -3.84
CA ARG A 44 9.04 0.19 -3.54
C ARG A 44 9.75 0.74 -4.77
N PHE A 45 10.68 -0.03 -5.34
CA PHE A 45 11.41 0.32 -6.54
C PHE A 45 10.49 0.62 -7.72
N ILE A 46 9.49 -0.23 -7.99
CA ILE A 46 8.54 0.00 -9.10
C ILE A 46 7.80 1.34 -8.95
N ARG A 47 7.34 1.66 -7.74
CA ARG A 47 6.64 2.93 -7.48
C ARG A 47 7.55 4.13 -7.64
N GLU A 48 8.75 4.07 -7.07
CA GLU A 48 9.75 5.13 -7.16
C GLU A 48 10.20 5.34 -8.60
N PHE A 49 10.55 4.27 -9.30
CA PHE A 49 10.91 4.28 -10.72
C PHE A 49 9.80 4.87 -11.59
N ALA A 50 8.55 4.45 -11.38
CA ALA A 50 7.41 5.01 -12.11
C ALA A 50 7.27 6.51 -11.86
N LEU A 51 7.43 6.99 -10.63
CA LEU A 51 7.35 8.42 -10.32
C LEU A 51 8.51 9.22 -10.94
N THR A 52 9.73 8.67 -10.93
CA THR A 52 10.92 9.36 -11.46
C THR A 52 10.89 9.47 -12.98
N TYR A 53 10.39 8.46 -13.68
CA TYR A 53 10.48 8.38 -15.15
C TYR A 53 9.15 8.52 -15.88
N ALA A 54 8.00 8.49 -15.19
CA ALA A 54 6.73 8.79 -15.84
C ALA A 54 6.66 10.26 -16.21
N VAL A 55 6.44 10.53 -17.49
CA VAL A 55 6.00 11.84 -17.96
C VAL A 55 4.61 12.09 -17.35
N PRO A 56 4.35 13.26 -16.72
CA PRO A 56 3.13 13.54 -15.94
C PRO A 56 1.80 13.49 -16.73
N ALA A 57 1.82 13.10 -18.01
CA ALA A 57 0.64 13.01 -18.87
C ALA A 57 0.02 11.59 -18.98
N GLN A 58 0.62 10.55 -18.40
CA GLN A 58 0.20 9.14 -18.59
C GLN A 58 0.00 8.35 -17.28
N ILE A 59 0.02 9.00 -16.11
CA ILE A 59 -0.22 8.30 -14.84
C ILE A 59 -1.74 8.08 -14.72
N PRO A 60 -2.23 6.82 -14.69
CA PRO A 60 -3.65 6.57 -14.41
C PRO A 60 -3.98 7.13 -13.02
N ALA A 61 -5.08 7.88 -12.93
CA ALA A 61 -5.49 8.68 -11.76
C ALA A 61 -5.72 7.89 -10.46
N ASP A 62 -5.59 6.55 -10.50
CA ASP A 62 -5.88 5.65 -9.38
C ASP A 62 -4.66 5.31 -8.50
N LEU A 63 -3.47 5.85 -8.80
CA LEU A 63 -2.31 5.67 -7.93
C LEU A 63 -2.36 6.70 -6.79
N PRO A 64 -2.38 6.27 -5.51
CA PRO A 64 -2.42 7.22 -4.40
C PRO A 64 -1.12 8.01 -4.37
N THR A 65 -1.19 9.28 -4.77
CA THR A 65 -0.16 10.29 -4.55
C THR A 65 0.09 10.38 -3.06
N VAL A 66 1.22 9.82 -2.60
CA VAL A 66 1.65 9.87 -1.20
C VAL A 66 2.20 11.26 -0.88
N ALA A 67 1.32 12.26 -0.90
CA ALA A 67 1.64 13.61 -0.51
C ALA A 67 0.44 14.25 0.18
N GLU A 68 0.01 13.73 1.34
CA GLU A 68 -0.69 14.55 2.34
C GLU A 68 -0.88 13.83 3.68
N GLY A 69 -0.61 14.54 4.77
CA GLY A 69 -1.51 14.49 5.92
C GLY A 69 -1.06 13.71 7.15
N LEU A 70 -0.03 14.22 7.83
CA LEU A 70 0.03 14.14 9.29
C LEU A 70 -1.19 14.92 9.86
N ALA A 71 -2.31 14.25 10.16
CA ALA A 71 -3.51 14.88 10.73
C ALA A 71 -4.13 14.04 11.87
N GLU A 72 -3.58 14.29 13.06
CA GLU A 72 -4.26 14.46 14.36
C GLU A 72 -5.61 13.75 14.62
N LYS A 73 -5.59 12.67 15.41
CA LYS A 73 -6.79 12.10 16.03
C LYS A 73 -7.20 12.92 17.26
N ARG A 74 -8.21 13.79 17.14
CA ARG A 74 -8.94 14.37 18.29
C ARG A 74 -10.10 13.45 18.76
N PRO A 75 -10.37 13.34 20.07
CA PRO A 75 -11.36 12.41 20.62
C PRO A 75 -12.80 12.93 20.50
N LYS A 76 -13.73 12.09 20.01
CA LYS A 76 -15.18 12.41 19.97
C LYS A 76 -15.85 12.10 21.31
N LYS A 77 -16.40 13.15 21.94
CA LYS A 77 -17.25 13.11 23.14
C LYS A 77 -18.53 12.30 22.88
N LYS A 78 -18.91 11.41 23.81
CA LYS A 78 -20.21 10.72 23.80
C LYS A 78 -21.30 11.67 24.33
N ALA A 79 -22.28 12.01 23.48
CA ALA A 79 -23.51 12.68 23.89
C ALA A 79 -24.60 11.65 24.18
N ARG A 80 -25.33 11.89 25.29
CA ARG A 80 -26.42 11.10 25.87
C ARG A 80 -27.62 11.02 24.93
N HIS A 81 -28.36 9.90 24.94
CA HIS A 81 -29.75 9.89 24.49
C HIS A 81 -30.66 9.28 25.58
N LEU A 82 -31.48 10.15 26.15
CA LEU A 82 -32.49 9.89 27.17
C LEU A 82 -33.72 9.31 26.45
N LYS A 83 -34.16 8.08 26.77
CA LYS A 83 -35.45 7.55 26.31
C LYS A 83 -36.42 7.46 27.48
N LYS A 84 -37.37 8.41 27.51
CA LYS A 84 -38.65 8.34 28.21
C LYS A 84 -39.61 7.44 27.41
N LYS A 85 -40.29 6.50 28.08
CA LYS A 85 -41.57 5.88 27.69
C LYS A 85 -42.16 5.30 28.97
N LYS A 86 -43.10 6.01 29.59
CA LYS A 86 -44.58 5.94 29.44
C LYS A 86 -45.11 4.59 29.91
#